data_AF-A0A378NDX5-F1
#
_entry.id   AF-A0A378NDX5-F1
#
_cell.length_a   1.000
_cell.length_b   1.000
_cell.length_c   1.000
_cell.angle_alpha   90.00
_cell.angle_beta   90.00
_cell.angle_gamma   90.00
#
_symmetry.space_group_name_H-M   'P 1'
#
loop_
_entity.id
_entity.type
_entity.pdbx_description
1 polymer ?
#
loop_
_entity_poly.entity_id
_entity_poly.type
_entity_poly.pdbx_seq_one_letter_code
_entity_poly.pdbx_strand_id
1 'polypeptide(L)'
;MKKYPLLFSLFSPVVWAEKVIEHNTDPISFERQPQAVKFEQNVVKNLQKPTAYQPAYSVNQNVEQQINQAILSQDWATLEPLLSRYPQTENFDPLLWHYAQAALAYAKKDHQTAVFHYRQLLAKPPSLVYPRFDLALILAEDQQFRAAEQEFKAIQAHLPPELAKIARNTQVQIAENEAWQPDFYLQYTQTDNVNNASSSPIVNVNGRIFRKNADSLPQSAKGVRYGLGLSKLHNVKGNHFVGLTLNYSGIYYWDNRDYREQSISVSPNYSYRTVAYRLTFSPFIEQNWLGSSRYNVQFGATLNGLRYLNSQWLVSGSFTHLQKRYFEELTASRYNSYQHQLSGGVQWQAVKNGRFFANLDGVREIAREKAQSSNKWLARVGAVFQGERWATQASIGFGKRYFADKHYLFGYKRLDTEYQANLAVWNRTWHWQGIVPKLNFRYQKIDSNIADFYPRQNKEVFFTLEKLF
;
A
#
# COMPACT_ATOMS: atom_id res chain seq x y z
N MET A 1 -64.84 28.98 -22.32
CA MET A 1 -65.26 28.50 -20.97
C MET A 1 -64.53 27.21 -20.66
N LYS A 2 -63.81 27.18 -19.54
CA LYS A 2 -62.92 26.09 -19.11
C LYS A 2 -63.71 24.93 -18.50
N LYS A 3 -63.36 23.69 -18.83
CA LYS A 3 -63.57 22.50 -17.99
C LYS A 3 -62.35 21.59 -18.10
N TYR A 4 -61.81 21.21 -16.94
CA TYR A 4 -60.70 20.28 -16.72
C TYR A 4 -61.08 18.84 -17.12
N PRO A 5 -60.09 17.98 -17.40
CA PRO A 5 -59.83 16.92 -16.42
C PRO A 5 -58.33 16.58 -16.21
N LEU A 6 -58.01 16.33 -14.93
CA LEU A 6 -57.03 15.36 -14.39
C LEU A 6 -55.78 15.04 -15.22
N LEU A 7 -54.68 15.69 -14.89
CA LEU A 7 -53.33 15.27 -15.26
C LEU A 7 -52.81 14.25 -14.24
N PHE A 8 -52.70 12.99 -14.69
CA PHE A 8 -51.86 11.97 -14.07
C PHE A 8 -50.39 12.32 -14.33
N SER A 9 -49.70 12.81 -13.30
CA SER A 9 -48.24 12.93 -13.29
C SER A 9 -47.62 11.57 -13.00
N LEU A 10 -47.17 10.87 -14.04
CA LEU A 10 -46.34 9.67 -13.91
C LEU A 10 -45.14 9.78 -14.86
N PHE A 11 -44.02 9.22 -14.39
CA PHE A 11 -42.72 9.02 -15.06
C PHE A 11 -41.68 10.14 -14.90
N SER A 12 -41.10 10.22 -13.69
CA SER A 12 -39.67 10.52 -13.57
C SER A 12 -38.89 9.23 -13.85
N PRO A 13 -37.94 9.20 -14.79
CA PRO A 13 -37.01 8.09 -14.94
C PRO A 13 -36.01 8.16 -13.78
N VAL A 14 -36.25 7.38 -12.72
CA VAL A 14 -35.28 7.22 -11.63
C VAL A 14 -34.17 6.32 -12.16
N VAL A 15 -33.06 6.91 -12.62
CA VAL A 15 -31.83 6.18 -12.92
C VAL A 15 -31.15 5.85 -11.60
N TRP A 16 -31.23 4.59 -11.21
CA TRP A 16 -30.56 4.06 -10.03
C TRP A 16 -29.08 3.87 -10.34
N ALA A 17 -28.29 4.94 -10.23
CA ALA A 17 -26.85 4.83 -10.13
C ALA A 17 -26.49 4.28 -8.75
N GLU A 18 -26.52 2.95 -8.59
CA GLU A 18 -25.69 2.26 -7.60
C GLU A 18 -24.25 2.50 -8.06
N LYS A 19 -23.71 3.68 -7.75
CA LYS A 19 -22.33 3.99 -8.03
C LYS A 19 -21.46 3.09 -7.20
N VAL A 20 -20.97 2.09 -7.91
CA VAL A 20 -19.76 1.37 -7.59
C VAL A 20 -18.62 2.38 -7.73
N ILE A 21 -18.47 3.26 -6.73
CA ILE A 21 -17.12 3.54 -6.22
C ILE A 21 -16.75 2.28 -5.42
N GLU A 22 -16.65 1.12 -6.10
CA GLU A 22 -15.51 0.28 -5.76
C GLU A 22 -14.36 1.19 -6.16
N HIS A 23 -13.50 1.52 -5.21
CA HIS A 23 -12.17 1.95 -5.59
C HIS A 23 -11.75 0.94 -6.65
N ASN A 24 -11.69 1.40 -7.90
CA ASN A 24 -10.99 0.73 -8.97
C ASN A 24 -9.57 0.78 -8.47
N THR A 25 -9.24 -0.13 -7.56
CA THR A 25 -7.88 -0.31 -7.09
C THR A 25 -7.17 -0.64 -8.36
N ASP A 26 -6.36 0.31 -8.83
CA ASP A 26 -5.29 0.00 -9.76
C ASP A 26 -4.66 -1.32 -9.31
N PRO A 27 -4.17 -2.15 -10.25
CA PRO A 27 -3.40 -3.33 -9.87
C PRO A 27 -2.43 -2.90 -8.76
N ILE A 28 -2.60 -3.50 -7.58
CA ILE A 28 -1.86 -3.13 -6.36
C ILE A 28 -0.42 -2.88 -6.77
N SER A 29 0.09 -1.65 -6.63
CA SER A 29 1.46 -1.37 -7.02
C SER A 29 2.38 -2.12 -6.07
N PHE A 30 2.90 -3.27 -6.53
CA PHE A 30 3.77 -4.17 -5.78
C PHE A 30 5.25 -3.73 -5.81
N GLU A 31 5.54 -2.59 -6.44
CA GLU A 31 6.92 -2.17 -6.74
C GLU A 31 7.56 -1.22 -5.73
N ARG A 32 6.84 -0.76 -4.70
CA ARG A 32 7.50 0.01 -3.61
C ARG A 32 8.09 -0.91 -2.55
N GLN A 33 9.13 -1.68 -2.92
CA GLN A 33 10.21 -1.84 -1.96
C GLN A 33 10.93 -0.49 -1.93
N PRO A 34 10.94 0.26 -0.81
CA PRO A 34 12.08 1.16 -0.62
C PRO A 34 13.30 0.25 -0.81
N GLN A 35 14.20 0.61 -1.72
CA GLN A 35 15.49 -0.05 -1.77
C GLN A 35 16.02 0.07 -0.35
N ALA A 36 16.00 -1.03 0.41
CA ALA A 36 16.75 -1.08 1.66
C ALA A 36 18.15 -0.62 1.26
N VAL A 37 18.71 0.33 2.02
CA VAL A 37 20.14 0.60 1.97
C VAL A 37 20.76 -0.78 2.18
N LYS A 38 21.16 -1.45 1.09
CA LYS A 38 21.77 -2.76 1.19
C LYS A 38 23.09 -2.44 1.84
N PHE A 39 23.17 -2.72 3.14
CA PHE A 39 24.44 -2.85 3.81
C PHE A 39 25.15 -3.98 3.06
N GLU A 40 25.95 -3.63 2.05
CA GLU A 40 26.77 -4.62 1.39
C GLU A 40 27.78 -5.09 2.43
N GLN A 41 27.47 -6.20 3.07
CA GLN A 41 28.38 -6.93 3.95
C GLN A 41 29.71 -7.27 3.24
N ASN A 42 29.72 -7.21 1.90
CA ASN A 42 30.92 -7.31 1.06
C ASN A 42 31.89 -6.12 1.23
N VAL A 43 31.40 -4.93 1.62
CA VAL A 43 32.26 -3.78 1.94
C VAL A 43 33.04 -4.03 3.22
N VAL A 44 32.43 -4.66 4.23
CA VAL A 44 33.13 -5.12 5.45
C VAL A 44 34.18 -6.19 5.11
N LYS A 45 33.90 -7.08 4.14
CA LYS A 45 34.88 -8.09 3.68
C LYS A 45 36.11 -7.50 2.99
N ASN A 46 35.98 -6.35 2.31
CA ASN A 46 37.07 -5.71 1.57
C ASN A 46 37.85 -4.65 2.40
N LEU A 47 37.29 -4.16 3.51
CA LEU A 47 37.96 -3.26 4.46
C LEU A 47 38.70 -4.06 5.55
N GLN A 48 39.58 -4.98 5.17
CA GLN A 48 40.35 -5.85 6.09
C GLN A 48 41.31 -5.12 7.05
N LYS A 49 41.25 -3.79 7.19
CA LYS A 49 41.96 -3.00 8.21
C LYS A 49 41.21 -1.69 8.54
N PRO A 50 40.87 -1.37 9.80
CA PRO A 50 40.32 -2.19 10.89
C PRO A 50 38.90 -1.69 11.26
N THR A 51 37.88 -2.51 11.07
CA THR A 51 36.53 -2.33 11.66
C THR A 51 36.48 -2.71 13.13
N ALA A 52 37.52 -3.34 13.68
CA ALA A 52 37.58 -3.79 15.07
C ALA A 52 37.89 -2.65 16.05
N TYR A 53 37.12 -2.59 17.14
CA TYR A 53 37.53 -1.85 18.34
C TYR A 53 38.87 -2.40 18.83
N GLN A 54 39.91 -1.56 18.88
CA GLN A 54 41.22 -1.92 19.41
C GLN A 54 41.34 -1.41 20.86
N PRO A 55 41.41 -2.32 21.86
CA PRO A 55 41.55 -1.90 23.25
C PRO A 55 42.92 -1.23 23.47
N ALA A 56 42.91 -0.11 24.19
CA ALA A 56 44.13 0.52 24.69
C ALA A 56 44.59 -0.25 25.93
N TYR A 57 45.36 -1.32 25.72
CA TYR A 57 45.95 -2.21 26.73
C TYR A 57 44.98 -3.16 27.45
N SER A 58 45.18 -4.47 27.26
CA SER A 58 44.53 -5.53 28.03
C SER A 58 45.49 -6.69 28.32
N VAL A 59 45.47 -7.18 29.56
CA VAL A 59 46.35 -8.27 30.06
C VAL A 59 45.80 -9.65 29.69
N ASN A 60 44.49 -9.77 29.43
CA ASN A 60 43.80 -10.99 28.99
C ASN A 60 43.57 -11.01 27.47
N GLN A 61 44.65 -10.88 26.69
CA GLN A 61 44.59 -10.76 25.23
C GLN A 61 43.79 -11.90 24.55
N ASN A 62 43.74 -13.10 25.14
CA ASN A 62 43.14 -14.27 24.48
C ASN A 62 41.61 -14.16 24.27
N VAL A 63 40.83 -13.77 25.28
CA VAL A 63 39.35 -13.69 25.15
C VAL A 63 38.93 -12.51 24.27
N GLU A 64 39.58 -11.36 24.44
CA GLU A 64 39.31 -10.17 23.62
C GLU A 64 39.68 -10.38 22.15
N GLN A 65 40.81 -11.06 21.88
CA GLN A 65 41.20 -11.47 20.52
C GLN A 65 40.18 -12.44 19.93
N GLN A 66 39.69 -13.42 20.71
CA GLN A 66 38.66 -14.34 20.26
C GLN A 66 37.35 -13.61 19.93
N ILE A 67 36.92 -12.65 20.76
CA ILE A 67 35.73 -11.82 20.49
C ILE A 67 35.92 -11.03 19.20
N ASN A 68 37.04 -10.32 19.05
CA ASN A 68 37.33 -9.54 17.84
C ASN A 68 37.41 -10.43 16.59
N GLN A 69 38.07 -11.58 16.69
CA GLN A 69 38.16 -12.54 15.61
C GLN A 69 36.79 -13.11 15.23
N ALA A 70 35.93 -13.41 16.21
CA ALA A 70 34.58 -13.89 15.97
C ALA A 70 33.70 -12.83 15.29
N ILE A 71 33.83 -11.55 15.67
CA ILE A 71 33.14 -10.45 14.98
C ILE A 71 33.63 -10.32 13.52
N LEU A 72 34.95 -10.29 13.32
CA LEU A 72 35.57 -10.13 12.00
C LEU A 72 35.25 -11.29 11.05
N SER A 73 35.25 -12.53 11.57
CA SER A 73 34.90 -13.73 10.82
C SER A 73 33.39 -13.98 10.73
N GLN A 74 32.57 -13.17 11.41
CA GLN A 74 31.13 -13.36 11.55
C GLN A 74 30.74 -14.72 12.15
N ASP A 75 31.60 -15.26 13.02
CA ASP A 75 31.34 -16.48 13.78
C ASP A 75 30.49 -16.18 15.01
N TRP A 76 29.20 -15.92 14.75
CA TRP A 76 28.22 -15.59 15.78
C TRP A 76 27.98 -16.73 16.77
N ALA A 77 28.15 -17.98 16.32
CA ALA A 77 27.98 -19.17 17.14
C ALA A 77 29.05 -19.26 18.22
N THR A 78 30.30 -18.88 17.90
CA THR A 78 31.38 -18.75 18.87
C THR A 78 31.26 -17.47 19.70
N LEU A 79 30.80 -16.36 19.10
CA LEU A 79 30.69 -15.07 19.79
C LEU A 79 29.69 -15.09 20.96
N GLU A 80 28.50 -15.67 20.78
CA GLU A 80 27.43 -15.67 21.79
C GLU A 80 27.82 -16.28 23.17
N PRO A 81 28.40 -17.48 23.24
CA PRO A 81 28.88 -18.03 24.50
C PRO A 81 30.08 -17.27 25.09
N LEU A 82 30.95 -16.68 24.25
CA LEU A 82 32.03 -15.80 24.72
C LEU A 82 31.47 -14.57 25.42
N LEU A 83 30.49 -13.88 24.82
CA LEU A 83 29.87 -12.68 25.40
C LEU A 83 29.08 -12.92 26.68
N SER A 84 28.60 -14.15 26.88
CA SER A 84 27.92 -14.57 28.11
C SER A 84 28.88 -14.69 29.29
N ARG A 85 30.13 -15.10 29.04
CA ARG A 85 31.17 -15.31 30.07
C ARG A 85 32.09 -14.11 30.25
N TYR A 86 32.25 -13.29 29.22
CA TYR A 86 33.20 -12.17 29.22
C TYR A 86 33.02 -11.18 30.39
N PRO A 87 31.81 -10.83 30.86
CA PRO A 87 31.65 -9.99 32.05
C PRO A 87 32.21 -10.58 33.36
N GLN A 88 32.51 -11.89 33.39
CA GLN A 88 33.05 -12.59 34.56
C GLN A 88 34.59 -12.67 34.55
N THR A 89 35.25 -12.24 33.48
CA THR A 89 36.72 -12.32 33.38
C THR A 89 37.38 -11.15 34.11
N GLU A 90 38.56 -11.40 34.69
CA GLU A 90 39.41 -10.33 35.20
C GLU A 90 39.77 -9.35 34.08
N ASN A 91 39.71 -8.04 34.36
CA ASN A 91 39.94 -6.94 33.40
C ASN A 91 38.92 -6.85 32.25
N PHE A 92 37.64 -7.17 32.50
CA PHE A 92 36.53 -6.95 31.57
C PHE A 92 36.53 -5.54 30.93
N ASP A 93 36.64 -5.48 29.60
CA ASP A 93 36.39 -4.25 28.83
C ASP A 93 34.89 -4.11 28.47
N PRO A 94 34.13 -3.21 29.15
CA PRO A 94 32.72 -2.99 28.86
C PRO A 94 32.46 -2.42 27.46
N LEU A 95 33.44 -1.72 26.85
CA LEU A 95 33.29 -1.15 25.51
C LEU A 95 33.32 -2.27 24.47
N LEU A 96 34.31 -3.16 24.51
CA LEU A 96 34.36 -4.32 23.62
C LEU A 96 33.10 -5.19 23.76
N TRP A 97 32.62 -5.39 24.99
CA TRP A 97 31.39 -6.15 25.23
C TRP A 97 30.17 -5.50 24.57
N HIS A 98 29.97 -4.20 24.74
CA HIS A 98 28.87 -3.50 24.08
C HIS A 98 28.99 -3.53 22.55
N TYR A 99 30.18 -3.30 22.01
CA TYR A 99 30.42 -3.39 20.56
C TYR A 99 30.05 -4.78 20.02
N ALA A 100 30.51 -5.84 20.69
CA ALA A 100 30.26 -7.21 20.29
C ALA A 100 28.79 -7.63 20.44
N GLN A 101 28.12 -7.22 21.52
CA GLN A 101 26.68 -7.42 21.70
C GLN A 101 25.87 -6.72 20.61
N ALA A 102 26.29 -5.51 20.20
CA ALA A 102 25.64 -4.79 19.12
C ALA A 102 25.79 -5.52 17.77
N ALA A 103 26.99 -6.01 17.46
CA ALA A 103 27.26 -6.80 16.25
C ALA A 103 26.45 -8.10 16.22
N LEU A 104 26.39 -8.83 17.33
CA LEU A 104 25.59 -10.05 17.46
C LEU A 104 24.10 -9.78 17.29
N ALA A 105 23.58 -8.72 17.93
CA ALA A 105 22.18 -8.31 17.81
C ALA A 105 21.83 -7.92 16.36
N TYR A 106 22.72 -7.17 15.68
CA TYR A 106 22.54 -6.83 14.28
C TYR A 106 22.52 -8.07 13.38
N ALA A 107 23.41 -9.04 13.62
CA ALA A 107 23.41 -10.32 12.90
C ALA A 107 22.10 -11.12 13.09
N LYS A 108 21.49 -11.02 14.28
CA LYS A 108 20.18 -11.59 14.61
C LYS A 108 18.99 -10.77 14.07
N LYS A 109 19.24 -9.66 13.36
CA LYS A 109 18.23 -8.70 12.87
C LYS A 109 17.43 -8.04 13.99
N ASP A 110 18.04 -7.91 15.16
CA ASP A 110 17.51 -7.15 16.29
C ASP A 110 18.13 -5.75 16.31
N HIS A 111 17.64 -4.90 15.40
CA HIS A 111 18.11 -3.51 15.25
C HIS A 111 17.93 -2.70 16.53
N GLN A 112 16.88 -2.98 17.32
CA GLN A 112 16.64 -2.24 18.56
C GLN A 112 17.73 -2.53 19.60
N THR A 113 18.05 -3.81 19.81
CA THR A 113 19.13 -4.21 20.74
C THR A 113 20.49 -3.77 20.22
N ALA A 114 20.74 -3.83 18.91
CA ALA A 114 21.97 -3.33 18.30
C ALA A 114 22.14 -1.82 18.56
N VAL A 115 21.13 -1.01 18.26
CA VAL A 115 21.13 0.45 18.51
C VAL A 115 21.32 0.75 19.99
N PHE A 116 20.69 0.00 20.90
CA PHE A 116 20.89 0.15 22.34
C PHE A 116 22.37 -0.01 22.72
N HIS A 117 23.00 -1.11 22.32
CA HIS A 117 24.39 -1.39 22.68
C HIS A 117 25.39 -0.43 22.04
N TYR A 118 25.20 -0.04 20.77
CA TYR A 118 26.02 1.01 20.16
C TYR A 118 25.89 2.36 20.87
N ARG A 119 24.69 2.73 21.34
CA ARG A 119 24.51 3.95 22.14
C ARG A 119 25.20 3.86 23.50
N GLN A 120 25.15 2.70 24.17
CA GLN A 120 25.88 2.48 25.43
C GLN A 120 27.39 2.55 25.22
N LEU A 121 27.90 1.97 24.14
CA LEU A 121 29.31 2.07 23.74
C LEU A 121 29.71 3.55 23.56
N LEU A 122 28.95 4.32 22.79
CA LEU A 122 29.29 5.71 22.45
C LEU A 122 29.03 6.72 23.57
N ALA A 123 28.36 6.32 24.66
CA ALA A 123 28.13 7.17 25.82
C ALA A 123 29.42 7.45 26.63
N LYS A 124 30.43 6.58 26.57
CA LYS A 124 31.72 6.82 27.26
C LYS A 124 32.74 7.52 26.38
N PRO A 125 33.14 6.98 25.20
CA PRO A 125 34.06 7.65 24.30
C PRO A 125 33.31 8.10 23.03
N PRO A 126 32.80 9.34 22.99
CA PRO A 126 32.00 9.80 21.87
C PRO A 126 32.80 9.95 20.56
N SER A 127 34.13 9.92 20.61
CA SER A 127 35.04 10.10 19.48
C SER A 127 35.26 8.84 18.63
N LEU A 128 34.70 7.69 18.99
CA LEU A 128 34.87 6.44 18.22
C LEU A 128 34.18 6.54 16.85
N VAL A 129 34.98 6.77 15.80
CA VAL A 129 34.48 7.01 14.43
C VAL A 129 33.76 5.78 13.85
N TYR A 130 34.37 4.59 13.91
CA TYR A 130 33.81 3.38 13.26
C TYR A 130 32.53 2.87 13.93
N PRO A 131 32.44 2.72 15.26
CA PRO A 131 31.19 2.33 15.90
C PRO A 131 30.06 3.35 15.72
N ARG A 132 30.40 4.65 15.61
CA ARG A 132 29.41 5.69 15.29
C ARG A 132 28.93 5.60 13.85
N PHE A 133 29.81 5.25 12.91
CA PHE A 133 29.45 4.95 11.52
C PHE A 133 28.52 3.73 11.43
N ASP A 134 28.83 2.64 12.13
CA ASP A 134 27.96 1.45 12.19
C ASP A 134 26.58 1.80 12.77
N LEU A 135 26.54 2.55 13.87
CA LEU A 135 25.28 3.02 14.46
C LEU A 135 24.48 3.84 13.46
N ALA A 136 25.11 4.76 12.73
CA ALA A 136 24.44 5.59 11.73
C ALA A 136 23.77 4.75 10.63
N LEU A 137 24.46 3.70 10.15
CA LEU A 137 23.92 2.79 9.15
C LEU A 137 22.75 1.96 9.68
N ILE A 138 22.88 1.41 10.89
CA ILE A 138 21.81 0.61 11.52
C ILE A 138 20.58 1.48 11.78
N LEU A 139 20.76 2.72 12.22
CA LEU A 139 19.68 3.69 12.39
C LEU A 139 18.99 4.00 11.05
N ALA A 140 19.75 4.19 9.97
CA ALA A 140 19.19 4.43 8.64
C ALA A 140 18.39 3.22 8.14
N GLU A 141 18.91 2.01 8.31
CA GLU A 141 18.25 0.75 7.94
C GLU A 141 16.93 0.56 8.71
N ASP A 142 16.93 0.88 10.01
CA ASP A 142 15.74 0.82 10.87
C ASP A 142 14.77 2.00 10.66
N GLN A 143 14.99 2.87 9.68
CA GLN A 143 14.17 4.05 9.39
C GLN A 143 14.16 5.11 10.52
N GLN A 144 15.23 5.19 11.31
CA GLN A 144 15.49 6.29 12.26
C GLN A 144 16.32 7.40 11.61
N PHE A 145 15.79 7.98 10.52
CA PHE A 145 16.54 8.85 9.61
C PHE A 145 17.20 10.06 10.28
N ARG A 146 16.46 10.83 11.09
CA ARG A 146 17.07 11.99 11.77
C ARG A 146 18.23 11.61 12.68
N ALA A 147 18.12 10.47 13.37
CA ALA A 147 19.17 10.00 14.25
C ALA A 147 20.39 9.56 13.41
N ALA A 148 20.17 8.83 12.31
CA ALA A 148 21.24 8.45 11.40
C ALA A 148 22.00 9.66 10.84
N GLU A 149 21.28 10.69 10.39
CA GLU A 149 21.91 11.93 9.89
C GLU A 149 22.74 12.65 10.95
N GLN A 150 22.27 12.69 12.20
CA GLN A 150 23.03 13.26 13.32
C GLN A 150 24.34 12.50 13.55
N GLU A 151 24.31 11.17 13.53
CA GLU A 151 25.50 10.34 13.69
C GLU A 151 26.49 10.53 12.53
N PHE A 152 26.02 10.54 11.27
CA PHE A 152 26.87 10.81 10.11
C PHE A 152 27.50 12.21 10.16
N LYS A 153 26.74 13.23 10.57
CA LYS A 153 27.25 14.60 10.70
C LYS A 153 28.35 14.70 11.75
N ALA A 154 28.21 13.98 12.87
CA ALA A 154 29.21 13.98 13.95
C ALA A 154 30.57 13.41 13.53
N ILE A 155 30.60 12.48 12.58
CA ILE A 155 31.84 11.83 12.10
C ILE A 155 32.36 12.35 10.76
N GLN A 156 31.62 13.23 10.07
CA GLN A 156 31.89 13.59 8.67
C GLN A 156 33.34 14.01 8.40
N ALA A 157 33.94 14.82 9.28
CA ALA A 157 35.31 15.32 9.13
C ALA A 157 36.40 14.25 9.37
N HIS A 158 36.04 13.12 10.00
CA HIS A 158 36.98 12.08 10.43
C HIS A 158 36.80 10.77 9.65
N LEU A 159 35.86 10.73 8.68
CA LEU A 159 35.61 9.55 7.87
C LEU A 159 36.69 9.38 6.78
N PRO A 160 37.28 8.18 6.64
CA PRO A 160 38.06 7.83 5.46
C PRO A 160 37.24 8.00 4.16
N PRO A 161 37.89 8.27 3.01
CA PRO A 161 37.19 8.55 1.75
C PRO A 161 36.13 7.52 1.34
N GLU A 162 36.42 6.23 1.51
CA GLU A 162 35.50 5.13 1.19
C GLU A 162 34.24 5.15 2.06
N LEU A 163 34.38 5.29 3.38
CA LEU A 163 33.24 5.37 4.30
C LEU A 163 32.46 6.67 4.10
N ALA A 164 33.14 7.77 3.78
CA ALA A 164 32.48 9.04 3.44
C ALA A 164 31.57 8.92 2.21
N LYS A 165 31.90 8.04 1.24
CA LYS A 165 31.04 7.76 0.07
C LYS A 165 29.77 7.00 0.48
N ILE A 166 29.89 6.01 1.36
CA ILE A 166 28.75 5.23 1.87
C ILE A 166 27.83 6.13 2.70
N ALA A 167 28.39 6.95 3.59
CA ALA A 167 27.63 7.91 4.39
C ALA A 167 26.83 8.86 3.48
N ARG A 168 27.48 9.46 2.47
CA ARG A 168 26.83 10.34 1.50
C ARG A 168 25.71 9.64 0.72
N ASN A 169 25.95 8.43 0.23
CA ASN A 169 24.92 7.66 -0.48
C ASN A 169 23.72 7.35 0.43
N THR A 170 23.97 7.01 1.69
CA THR A 170 22.91 6.75 2.68
C THR A 170 22.11 8.02 2.98
N GLN A 171 22.78 9.16 3.15
CA GLN A 171 22.12 10.46 3.35
C GLN A 171 21.28 10.87 2.13
N VAL A 172 21.74 10.60 0.90
CA VAL A 172 20.96 10.82 -0.32
C VAL A 172 19.69 9.95 -0.31
N GLN A 173 19.81 8.66 0.04
CA GLN A 173 18.64 7.76 0.13
C GLN A 173 17.65 8.22 1.20
N ILE A 174 18.13 8.70 2.35
CA ILE A 174 17.29 9.32 3.39
C ILE A 174 16.54 10.52 2.81
N ALA A 175 17.28 11.44 2.16
CA ALA A 175 16.69 12.65 1.56
C ALA A 175 15.66 12.32 0.48
N GLU A 176 15.90 11.29 -0.35
CA GLU A 176 14.95 10.79 -1.33
C GLU A 176 13.68 10.23 -0.68
N ASN A 177 13.81 9.48 0.41
CA ASN A 177 12.65 8.93 1.14
C ASN A 177 11.77 10.02 1.77
N GLU A 178 12.33 11.18 2.12
CA GLU A 178 11.60 12.33 2.69
C GLU A 178 11.25 13.42 1.66
N ALA A 179 11.73 13.27 0.42
CA ALA A 179 11.40 14.15 -0.67
C ALA A 179 9.90 14.07 -1.01
N TRP A 180 9.43 15.05 -1.78
CA TRP A 180 8.14 14.94 -2.42
C TRP A 180 8.17 13.79 -3.42
N GLN A 181 7.21 12.88 -3.28
CA GLN A 181 7.03 11.69 -4.11
C GLN A 181 5.75 11.87 -4.93
N PRO A 182 5.84 12.54 -6.11
CA PRO A 182 4.73 12.58 -7.05
C PRO A 182 4.54 11.22 -7.71
N ASP A 183 3.32 10.86 -8.07
CA ASP A 183 3.03 9.76 -8.98
C ASP A 183 1.92 10.12 -9.96
N PHE A 184 1.91 9.48 -11.13
CA PHE A 184 0.86 9.71 -12.10
C PHE A 184 0.60 8.45 -12.93
N TYR A 185 -0.62 8.39 -13.46
CA TYR A 185 -0.97 7.44 -14.49
C TYR A 185 -1.88 8.08 -15.52
N LEU A 186 -1.79 7.56 -16.75
CA LEU A 186 -2.71 7.86 -17.84
C LEU A 186 -3.13 6.55 -18.48
N GLN A 187 -4.42 6.32 -18.66
CA GLN A 187 -4.94 5.06 -19.20
C GLN A 187 -5.96 5.34 -20.29
N TYR A 188 -5.75 4.81 -21.49
CA TYR A 188 -6.83 4.66 -22.46
C TYR A 188 -7.69 3.47 -22.03
N THR A 189 -9.00 3.66 -21.95
CA THR A 189 -9.94 2.61 -21.55
C THR A 189 -11.11 2.48 -22.51
N GLN A 190 -11.55 1.25 -22.72
CA GLN A 190 -12.78 0.88 -23.38
C GLN A 190 -13.54 -0.13 -22.51
N THR A 191 -14.80 0.19 -22.19
CA THR A 191 -15.73 -0.66 -21.45
C THR A 191 -16.98 -0.91 -22.27
N ASP A 192 -17.60 -2.08 -22.10
CA ASP A 192 -18.87 -2.47 -22.70
C ASP A 192 -20.10 -2.17 -21.82
N ASN A 193 -19.90 -1.73 -20.58
CA ASN A 193 -20.98 -1.52 -19.62
C ASN A 193 -20.69 -0.36 -18.64
N VAL A 194 -20.56 0.86 -19.16
CA VAL A 194 -20.21 2.07 -18.39
C VAL A 194 -21.26 2.43 -17.33
N ASN A 195 -22.53 2.13 -17.60
CA ASN A 195 -23.67 2.43 -16.74
C ASN A 195 -23.96 1.33 -15.70
N ASN A 196 -23.14 0.27 -15.66
CA ASN A 196 -23.31 -0.88 -14.76
C ASN A 196 -24.72 -1.50 -14.83
N ALA A 197 -25.33 -1.49 -16.02
CA ALA A 197 -26.67 -1.99 -16.24
C ALA A 197 -26.70 -3.52 -16.40
N SER A 198 -27.84 -4.10 -16.06
CA SER A 198 -28.13 -5.49 -16.39
C SER A 198 -28.51 -5.64 -17.86
N SER A 199 -27.96 -6.67 -18.52
CA SER A 199 -28.23 -6.97 -19.93
C SER A 199 -29.62 -7.56 -20.19
N SER A 200 -30.40 -7.90 -19.15
CA SER A 200 -31.77 -8.37 -19.35
C SER A 200 -32.62 -7.25 -19.98
N PRO A 201 -33.32 -7.50 -21.10
CA PRO A 201 -34.17 -6.51 -21.77
C PRO A 201 -35.47 -6.22 -21.03
N ILE A 202 -35.77 -7.01 -20.00
CA ILE A 202 -36.98 -6.90 -19.21
C ILE A 202 -36.64 -6.73 -17.73
N VAL A 203 -37.64 -6.30 -16.97
CA VAL A 203 -37.67 -6.38 -15.50
C VAL A 203 -39.03 -6.94 -15.10
N ASN A 204 -39.05 -8.13 -14.51
CA ASN A 204 -40.27 -8.70 -13.95
C ASN A 204 -40.44 -8.28 -12.49
N VAL A 205 -41.31 -7.31 -12.22
CA VAL A 205 -41.64 -6.89 -10.86
C VAL A 205 -42.97 -7.52 -10.46
N ASN A 206 -42.93 -8.54 -9.61
CA ASN A 206 -44.11 -9.21 -9.04
C ASN A 206 -45.13 -9.66 -10.11
N GLY A 207 -44.66 -10.25 -11.21
CA GLY A 207 -45.49 -10.75 -12.32
C GLY A 207 -45.77 -9.73 -13.42
N ARG A 208 -45.35 -8.46 -13.25
CA ARG A 208 -45.47 -7.42 -14.27
C ARG A 208 -44.16 -7.25 -15.01
N ILE A 209 -44.19 -7.44 -16.33
CA ILE A 209 -43.01 -7.34 -17.19
C ILE A 209 -42.90 -5.91 -17.72
N PHE A 210 -41.81 -5.23 -17.37
CA PHE A 210 -41.44 -3.94 -17.92
C PHE A 210 -40.31 -4.13 -18.94
N ARG A 211 -40.41 -3.53 -20.12
CA ARG A 211 -39.33 -3.54 -21.12
C ARG A 211 -38.42 -2.35 -20.89
N LYS A 212 -37.11 -2.60 -20.80
CA LYS A 212 -36.10 -1.54 -20.69
C LYS A 212 -35.98 -0.81 -22.03
N ASN A 213 -35.82 0.51 -21.98
CA ASN A 213 -35.37 1.27 -23.14
C ASN A 213 -33.86 1.01 -23.38
N ALA A 214 -33.38 1.41 -24.56
CA ALA A 214 -31.96 1.25 -24.92
C ALA A 214 -31.02 1.90 -23.89
N ASP A 215 -31.40 3.04 -23.32
CA ASP A 215 -30.58 3.76 -22.33
C ASP A 215 -30.41 2.99 -21.01
N SER A 216 -31.34 2.08 -20.68
CA SER A 216 -31.29 1.25 -19.48
C SER A 216 -30.57 -0.09 -19.69
N LEU A 217 -30.07 -0.35 -20.90
CA LEU A 217 -29.22 -1.49 -21.23
C LEU A 217 -27.73 -1.13 -21.12
N PRO A 218 -26.82 -2.13 -21.08
CA PRO A 218 -25.38 -1.88 -21.06
C PRO A 218 -24.95 -0.95 -22.20
N GLN A 219 -24.23 0.10 -21.84
CA GLN A 219 -23.69 1.07 -22.80
C GLN A 219 -22.17 0.96 -22.84
N SER A 220 -21.60 0.92 -24.05
CA SER A 220 -20.15 1.04 -24.20
C SER A 220 -19.69 2.47 -23.98
N ALA A 221 -18.46 2.64 -23.52
CA ALA A 221 -17.79 3.93 -23.47
C ALA A 221 -16.30 3.79 -23.72
N LYS A 222 -15.71 4.84 -24.29
CA LYS A 222 -14.28 4.99 -24.49
C LYS A 222 -13.82 6.28 -23.83
N GLY A 223 -12.70 6.18 -23.12
CA GLY A 223 -12.26 7.25 -22.26
C GLY A 223 -10.79 7.25 -21.95
N VAL A 224 -10.39 8.29 -21.23
CA VAL A 224 -9.09 8.39 -20.58
C VAL A 224 -9.28 8.41 -19.07
N ARG A 225 -8.68 7.46 -18.36
CA ARG A 225 -8.50 7.53 -16.90
C ARG A 225 -7.17 8.22 -16.61
N TYR A 226 -7.15 9.08 -15.60
CA TYR A 226 -5.96 9.81 -15.21
C TYR A 226 -5.88 9.91 -13.70
N GLY A 227 -4.66 10.02 -13.18
CA GLY A 227 -4.41 10.21 -11.76
C GLY A 227 -3.09 10.93 -11.53
N LEU A 228 -3.08 11.76 -10.50
CA LEU A 228 -1.95 12.51 -9.96
C LEU A 228 -1.94 12.32 -8.44
N GLY A 229 -0.92 11.66 -7.93
CA GLY A 229 -0.61 11.54 -6.51
C GLY A 229 0.56 12.45 -6.14
N LEU A 230 0.53 13.00 -4.94
CA LEU A 230 1.66 13.70 -4.35
C LEU A 230 1.73 13.35 -2.88
N SER A 231 2.84 12.75 -2.46
CA SER A 231 3.05 12.38 -1.07
C SER A 231 4.35 12.95 -0.52
N LYS A 232 4.34 13.29 0.77
CA LYS A 232 5.53 13.65 1.53
C LYS A 232 5.48 12.97 2.87
N LEU A 233 6.64 12.50 3.32
CA LEU A 233 6.83 11.90 4.63
C LEU A 233 8.06 12.52 5.28
N HIS A 234 8.03 12.69 6.59
CA HIS A 234 9.08 13.34 7.35
C HIS A 234 9.33 12.56 8.64
N ASN A 235 10.55 12.06 8.86
CA ASN A 235 10.92 11.44 10.13
C ASN A 235 10.96 12.52 11.21
N VAL A 236 10.22 12.35 12.30
CA VAL A 236 10.19 13.33 13.40
C VAL A 236 11.24 12.99 14.44
N LYS A 237 11.23 11.76 14.93
CA LYS A 237 12.13 11.25 15.97
C LYS A 237 12.06 9.73 15.98
N GLY A 238 13.21 9.06 16.12
CA GLY A 238 13.26 7.60 16.12
C GLY A 238 12.52 7.04 14.89
N ASN A 239 11.63 6.08 15.10
CA ASN A 239 10.85 5.42 14.04
C ASN A 239 9.53 6.15 13.70
N HIS A 240 9.30 7.36 14.22
CA HIS A 240 8.04 8.10 14.05
C HIS A 240 8.10 9.05 12.86
N PHE A 241 7.11 8.95 11.98
CA PHE A 241 6.97 9.76 10.79
C PHE A 241 5.62 10.45 10.73
N VAL A 242 5.60 11.65 10.16
CA VAL A 242 4.38 12.37 9.79
C VAL A 242 4.42 12.66 8.29
N GLY A 243 3.26 12.73 7.66
CA GLY A 243 3.19 12.92 6.22
C GLY A 243 1.87 13.50 5.75
N LEU A 244 1.83 13.78 4.46
CA LEU A 244 0.66 14.26 3.73
C LEU A 244 0.59 13.54 2.39
N THR A 245 -0.58 13.08 2.03
CA THR A 245 -0.90 12.53 0.71
C THR A 245 -2.03 13.33 0.09
N LEU A 246 -1.82 13.79 -1.14
CA LEU A 246 -2.81 14.44 -1.99
C LEU A 246 -3.02 13.54 -3.20
N ASN A 247 -4.27 13.26 -3.56
CA ASN A 247 -4.59 12.54 -4.79
C ASN A 247 -5.66 13.29 -5.56
N TYR A 248 -5.48 13.38 -6.88
CA TYR A 248 -6.49 13.81 -7.83
C TYR A 248 -6.59 12.75 -8.93
N SER A 249 -7.78 12.27 -9.21
CA SER A 249 -7.98 11.27 -10.26
C SER A 249 -9.34 11.42 -10.91
N GLY A 250 -9.51 10.78 -12.06
CA GLY A 250 -10.78 10.79 -12.77
C GLY A 250 -10.79 9.88 -13.97
N ILE A 251 -11.96 9.80 -14.58
CA ILE A 251 -12.18 9.17 -15.88
C ILE A 251 -13.03 10.08 -16.76
N TYR A 252 -12.54 10.33 -17.95
CA TYR A 252 -13.21 11.12 -18.96
C TYR A 252 -13.64 10.23 -20.13
N TYR A 253 -14.94 9.97 -20.28
CA TYR A 253 -15.51 9.34 -21.46
C TYR A 253 -15.96 10.41 -22.47
N TRP A 254 -15.53 10.30 -23.72
CA TRP A 254 -15.90 11.27 -24.77
C TRP A 254 -17.24 10.95 -25.45
N ASP A 255 -17.60 9.66 -25.50
CA ASP A 255 -18.83 9.12 -26.07
C ASP A 255 -19.93 8.85 -25.02
N ASN A 256 -19.61 8.91 -23.72
CA ASN A 256 -20.58 8.70 -22.64
C ASN A 256 -20.35 9.63 -21.42
N ARG A 257 -20.61 10.92 -21.63
CA ARG A 257 -20.13 12.02 -20.76
C ARG A 257 -20.78 12.10 -19.38
N ASP A 258 -21.94 11.48 -19.19
CA ASP A 258 -22.66 11.51 -17.90
C ASP A 258 -22.00 10.60 -16.86
N TYR A 259 -21.18 9.64 -17.32
CA TYR A 259 -20.42 8.71 -16.47
C TYR A 259 -18.98 9.15 -16.21
N ARG A 260 -18.64 10.40 -16.54
CA ARG A 260 -17.34 10.96 -16.18
C ARG A 260 -17.24 11.10 -14.67
N GLU A 261 -16.11 10.72 -14.09
CA GLU A 261 -15.91 10.82 -12.64
C GLU A 261 -14.64 11.59 -12.35
N GLN A 262 -14.63 12.31 -11.24
CA GLN A 262 -13.44 12.98 -10.72
C GLN A 262 -13.44 12.86 -9.20
N SER A 263 -12.27 12.77 -8.61
CA SER A 263 -12.08 12.72 -7.17
C SER A 263 -10.85 13.49 -6.76
N ILE A 264 -10.95 14.23 -5.66
CA ILE A 264 -9.79 14.82 -4.99
C ILE A 264 -9.80 14.39 -3.53
N SER A 265 -8.66 13.93 -3.03
CA SER A 265 -8.51 13.49 -1.64
C SER A 265 -7.29 14.14 -0.99
N VAL A 266 -7.42 14.44 0.30
CA VAL A 266 -6.35 14.95 1.17
C VAL A 266 -6.28 14.05 2.39
N SER A 267 -5.09 13.53 2.69
CA SER A 267 -4.87 12.62 3.80
C SER A 267 -3.55 12.91 4.53
N PRO A 268 -3.57 13.64 5.65
CA PRO A 268 -2.44 13.65 6.56
C PRO A 268 -2.28 12.26 7.17
N ASN A 269 -1.04 11.86 7.45
CA ASN A 269 -0.75 10.55 8.01
C ASN A 269 0.31 10.61 9.11
N TYR A 270 0.19 9.71 10.06
CA TYR A 270 1.23 9.36 11.02
C TYR A 270 1.62 7.91 10.77
N SER A 271 2.92 7.61 10.83
CA SER A 271 3.37 6.22 10.75
C SER A 271 4.53 5.91 11.68
N TYR A 272 4.52 4.71 12.23
CA TYR A 272 5.64 4.12 12.93
C TYR A 272 6.29 3.11 12.00
N ARG A 273 7.59 3.27 11.71
CA ARG A 273 8.29 2.48 10.68
C ARG A 273 9.62 1.96 11.18
N THR A 274 9.80 0.65 11.05
CA THR A 274 11.06 -0.07 11.24
C THR A 274 11.44 -0.76 9.94
N VAL A 275 12.59 -1.44 9.93
CA VAL A 275 12.94 -2.35 8.83
C VAL A 275 11.94 -3.52 8.69
N ALA A 276 11.34 -3.97 9.79
CA ALA A 276 10.52 -5.18 9.82
C ALA A 276 9.01 -4.91 9.71
N TYR A 277 8.53 -3.76 10.16
CA TYR A 277 7.10 -3.45 10.12
C TYR A 277 6.80 -1.96 9.98
N ARG A 278 5.59 -1.68 9.50
CA ARG A 278 5.04 -0.34 9.30
C ARG A 278 3.61 -0.32 9.79
N LEU A 279 3.29 0.65 10.64
CA LEU A 279 1.93 0.96 11.06
C LEU A 279 1.63 2.41 10.66
N THR A 280 0.55 2.64 9.92
CA THR A 280 0.18 3.97 9.41
C THR A 280 -1.27 4.26 9.73
N PHE A 281 -1.52 5.41 10.35
CA PHE A 281 -2.85 5.98 10.54
C PHE A 281 -3.04 7.18 9.61
N SER A 282 -4.15 7.23 8.89
CA SER A 282 -4.38 8.19 7.81
C SER A 282 -5.86 8.63 7.81
N PRO A 283 -6.22 9.70 8.54
CA PRO A 283 -7.50 10.37 8.30
C PRO A 283 -7.52 10.97 6.89
N PHE A 284 -8.70 11.07 6.30
CA PHE A 284 -8.86 11.64 4.97
C PHE A 284 -10.20 12.33 4.78
N ILE A 285 -10.21 13.24 3.82
CA ILE A 285 -11.42 13.78 3.19
C ILE A 285 -11.28 13.63 1.67
N GLU A 286 -12.37 13.26 1.01
CA GLU A 286 -12.44 13.07 -0.43
C GLU A 286 -13.71 13.72 -0.98
N GLN A 287 -13.59 14.52 -2.03
CA GLN A 287 -14.71 15.06 -2.77
C GLN A 287 -14.80 14.35 -4.13
N ASN A 288 -15.99 13.87 -4.47
CA ASN A 288 -16.27 13.17 -5.71
C ASN A 288 -17.24 13.96 -6.59
N TRP A 289 -17.03 13.90 -7.90
CA TRP A 289 -17.90 14.42 -8.95
C TRP A 289 -18.34 13.32 -9.90
N LEU A 290 -19.53 13.48 -10.48
CA LEU A 290 -20.01 12.66 -11.60
C LEU A 290 -20.73 13.52 -12.62
N GLY A 291 -20.43 13.24 -13.89
CA GLY A 291 -20.77 14.13 -14.98
C GLY A 291 -20.15 15.49 -14.69
N SER A 292 -21.00 16.49 -14.45
CA SER A 292 -20.61 17.85 -14.07
C SER A 292 -20.96 18.24 -12.62
N SER A 293 -21.55 17.32 -11.85
CA SER A 293 -22.13 17.64 -10.54
C SER A 293 -21.30 17.12 -9.38
N ARG A 294 -21.25 17.90 -8.29
CA ARG A 294 -20.73 17.41 -6.99
C ARG A 294 -21.61 16.26 -6.53
N TYR A 295 -21.03 15.07 -6.43
CA TYR A 295 -21.81 13.86 -6.20
C TYR A 295 -21.88 13.49 -4.72
N ASN A 296 -20.73 13.31 -4.09
CA ASN A 296 -20.63 13.08 -2.66
C ASN A 296 -19.32 13.62 -2.09
N VAL A 297 -19.29 13.76 -0.77
CA VAL A 297 -18.08 13.94 0.02
C VAL A 297 -17.95 12.73 0.94
N GLN A 298 -16.72 12.26 1.11
CA GLN A 298 -16.37 11.18 2.00
C GLN A 298 -15.34 11.68 3.00
N PHE A 299 -15.44 11.24 4.24
CA PHE A 299 -14.40 11.47 5.22
C PHE A 299 -14.30 10.27 6.15
N GLY A 300 -13.10 10.00 6.61
CA GLY A 300 -12.82 8.76 7.32
C GLY A 300 -11.40 8.69 7.82
N ALA A 301 -11.02 7.50 8.24
CA ALA A 301 -9.65 7.19 8.57
C ALA A 301 -9.32 5.73 8.25
N THR A 302 -8.07 5.52 7.85
CA THR A 302 -7.52 4.21 7.57
C THR A 302 -6.36 3.91 8.51
N LEU A 303 -6.37 2.73 9.10
CA LEU A 303 -5.24 2.12 9.79
C LEU A 303 -4.65 1.02 8.91
N ASN A 304 -3.38 1.13 8.54
CA ASN A 304 -2.67 0.16 7.73
C ASN A 304 -1.51 -0.46 8.51
N GLY A 305 -1.40 -1.77 8.53
CA GLY A 305 -0.28 -2.53 9.07
C GLY A 305 0.41 -3.35 7.99
N LEU A 306 1.73 -3.41 8.03
CA LEU A 306 2.56 -4.23 7.14
C LEU A 306 3.72 -4.80 7.94
N ARG A 307 4.02 -6.09 7.77
CA ARG A 307 5.13 -6.78 8.45
C ARG A 307 5.83 -7.75 7.50
N TYR A 308 7.15 -7.63 7.40
CA TYR A 308 8.00 -8.65 6.83
C TYR A 308 8.25 -9.72 7.89
N LEU A 309 7.83 -10.96 7.63
CA LEU A 309 8.11 -12.09 8.53
C LEU A 309 9.53 -12.60 8.32
N ASN A 310 10.00 -12.57 7.07
CA ASN A 310 11.36 -12.85 6.65
C ASN A 310 11.56 -12.26 5.24
N SER A 311 12.63 -12.65 4.54
CA SER A 311 12.94 -12.17 3.18
C SER A 311 11.95 -12.63 2.11
N GLN A 312 11.07 -13.61 2.40
CA GLN A 312 10.13 -14.19 1.44
C GLN A 312 8.67 -13.84 1.73
N TRP A 313 8.32 -13.56 2.99
CA TRP A 313 6.93 -13.41 3.42
C TRP A 313 6.63 -12.00 3.90
N LEU A 314 5.58 -11.42 3.33
CA LEU A 314 5.01 -10.12 3.70
C LEU A 314 3.55 -10.31 4.10
N VAL A 315 3.16 -9.81 5.27
CA VAL A 315 1.77 -9.78 5.71
C VAL A 315 1.33 -8.33 5.80
N SER A 316 0.11 -8.04 5.35
CA SER A 316 -0.51 -6.73 5.47
C SER A 316 -1.95 -6.83 5.96
N GLY A 317 -2.41 -5.76 6.59
CA GLY A 317 -3.79 -5.59 6.97
C GLY A 317 -4.18 -4.13 6.97
N SER A 318 -5.44 -3.84 6.70
CA SER A 318 -5.98 -2.48 6.80
C SER A 318 -7.39 -2.48 7.35
N PHE A 319 -7.72 -1.43 8.09
CA PHE A 319 -9.05 -1.12 8.55
C PHE A 319 -9.40 0.30 8.17
N THR A 320 -10.52 0.50 7.48
CA THR A 320 -11.03 1.80 7.09
C THR A 320 -12.41 2.01 7.69
N HIS A 321 -12.60 3.17 8.33
CA HIS A 321 -13.94 3.70 8.60
C HIS A 321 -14.15 4.94 7.74
N LEU A 322 -15.29 5.05 7.07
CA LEU A 322 -15.66 6.26 6.34
C LEU A 322 -17.16 6.56 6.41
N GLN A 323 -17.50 7.81 6.18
CA GLN A 323 -18.86 8.30 6.03
C GLN A 323 -19.04 8.86 4.63
N LYS A 324 -20.13 8.50 3.95
CA LYS A 324 -20.49 9.06 2.64
C LYS A 324 -21.67 10.02 2.79
N ARG A 325 -21.53 11.22 2.26
CA ARG A 325 -22.57 12.26 2.26
C ARG A 325 -22.80 12.75 0.83
N TYR A 326 -23.99 12.48 0.31
CA TYR A 326 -24.41 12.90 -1.03
C TYR A 326 -24.95 14.32 -1.00
N PHE A 327 -24.75 15.05 -2.11
CA PHE A 327 -25.21 16.44 -2.23
C PHE A 327 -26.69 16.55 -2.62
N GLU A 328 -27.15 15.66 -3.50
CA GLU A 328 -28.55 15.63 -3.93
C GLU A 328 -29.43 15.06 -2.81
N GLU A 329 -30.49 15.79 -2.42
CA GLU A 329 -31.32 15.47 -1.25
C GLU A 329 -31.98 14.10 -1.32
N LEU A 330 -32.58 13.74 -2.45
CA LEU A 330 -33.22 12.44 -2.64
C LEU A 330 -32.19 11.31 -2.51
N THR A 331 -31.04 11.44 -3.16
CA THR A 331 -29.94 10.48 -3.05
C THR A 331 -29.41 10.41 -1.62
N ALA A 332 -29.20 11.54 -0.95
CA ALA A 332 -28.72 11.62 0.42
C ALA A 332 -29.66 10.96 1.43
N SER A 333 -30.97 11.14 1.26
CA SER A 333 -32.00 10.55 2.13
C SER A 333 -31.98 9.01 2.13
N ARG A 334 -31.41 8.40 1.08
CA ARG A 334 -31.41 6.95 0.86
C ARG A 334 -30.02 6.33 0.98
N TYR A 335 -28.98 7.00 0.51
CA TYR A 335 -27.65 6.41 0.35
C TYR A 335 -26.58 6.98 1.26
N ASN A 336 -26.84 8.07 2.01
CA ASN A 336 -25.90 8.50 3.06
C ASN A 336 -25.59 7.30 3.96
N SER A 337 -24.30 7.06 4.21
CA SER A 337 -23.89 5.81 4.82
C SER A 337 -22.64 5.92 5.68
N TYR A 338 -22.47 4.92 6.54
CA TYR A 338 -21.24 4.59 7.21
C TYR A 338 -20.71 3.30 6.59
N GLN A 339 -19.41 3.25 6.30
CA GLN A 339 -18.76 2.05 5.81
C GLN A 339 -17.61 1.67 6.74
N HIS A 340 -17.49 0.37 7.00
CA HIS A 340 -16.32 -0.24 7.62
C HIS A 340 -15.73 -1.25 6.65
N GLN A 341 -14.45 -1.15 6.37
CA GLN A 341 -13.71 -2.09 5.53
C GLN A 341 -12.57 -2.68 6.34
N LEU A 342 -12.40 -4.00 6.24
CA LEU A 342 -11.27 -4.75 6.78
C LEU A 342 -10.65 -5.52 5.62
N SER A 343 -9.36 -5.36 5.40
CA SER A 343 -8.62 -6.09 4.37
C SER A 343 -7.41 -6.76 4.99
N GLY A 344 -7.14 -8.00 4.61
CA GLY A 344 -5.96 -8.77 5.02
C GLY A 344 -5.26 -9.34 3.81
N GLY A 345 -3.94 -9.44 3.85
CA GLY A 345 -3.15 -9.93 2.73
C GLY A 345 -1.87 -10.64 3.15
N VAL A 346 -1.48 -11.62 2.35
CA VAL A 346 -0.17 -12.26 2.43
C VAL A 346 0.46 -12.28 1.05
N GLN A 347 1.77 -12.03 0.99
CA GLN A 347 2.57 -12.19 -0.21
C GLN A 347 3.75 -13.10 0.09
N TRP A 348 4.05 -13.97 -0.86
CA TRP A 348 5.11 -14.96 -0.76
C TRP A 348 5.98 -14.92 -2.01
N GLN A 349 7.27 -14.61 -1.84
CA GLN A 349 8.29 -14.70 -2.88
C GLN A 349 8.79 -16.15 -2.96
N ALA A 350 8.05 -17.00 -3.67
CA ALA A 350 8.36 -18.41 -3.85
C ALA A 350 9.64 -18.66 -4.67
N VAL A 351 9.89 -17.81 -5.66
CA VAL A 351 11.06 -17.86 -6.54
C VAL A 351 11.63 -16.46 -6.73
N LYS A 352 12.90 -16.33 -7.11
CA LYS A 352 13.58 -15.03 -7.25
C LYS A 352 12.78 -14.02 -8.09
N ASN A 353 12.10 -14.51 -9.14
CA ASN A 353 11.37 -13.71 -10.13
C ASN A 353 9.85 -13.83 -10.02
N GLY A 354 9.31 -14.38 -8.93
CA GLY A 354 7.89 -14.71 -8.82
C GLY A 354 7.37 -14.50 -7.40
N ARG A 355 6.23 -13.82 -7.29
CA ARG A 355 5.52 -13.60 -6.04
C ARG A 355 4.08 -14.06 -6.17
N PHE A 356 3.60 -14.80 -5.18
CA PHE A 356 2.20 -15.16 -5.04
C PHE A 356 1.58 -14.28 -3.97
N PHE A 357 0.30 -13.97 -4.10
CA PHE A 357 -0.43 -13.23 -3.10
C PHE A 357 -1.84 -13.77 -2.91
N ALA A 358 -2.35 -13.59 -1.70
CA ALA A 358 -3.73 -13.83 -1.35
C ALA A 358 -4.24 -12.68 -0.49
N ASN A 359 -5.46 -12.23 -0.75
CA ASN A 359 -6.15 -11.16 -0.06
C ASN A 359 -7.56 -11.60 0.34
N LEU A 360 -8.02 -11.10 1.48
CA LEU A 360 -9.39 -11.22 1.93
C LEU A 360 -9.88 -9.84 2.35
N ASP A 361 -10.96 -9.39 1.73
CA ASP A 361 -11.62 -8.12 2.01
C ASP A 361 -12.99 -8.38 2.61
N GLY A 362 -13.36 -7.61 3.64
CA GLY A 362 -14.67 -7.57 4.25
C GLY A 362 -15.17 -6.13 4.31
N VAL A 363 -16.40 -5.89 3.89
CA VAL A 363 -17.02 -4.56 3.86
C VAL A 363 -18.40 -4.63 4.50
N ARG A 364 -18.65 -3.71 5.43
CA ARG A 364 -19.97 -3.43 6.01
C ARG A 364 -20.40 -2.03 5.57
N GLU A 365 -21.48 -1.94 4.79
CA GLU A 365 -22.13 -0.67 4.46
C GLU A 365 -23.43 -0.54 5.27
N ILE A 366 -23.61 0.59 5.94
CA ILE A 366 -24.83 0.96 6.67
C ILE A 366 -25.38 2.23 6.05
N ALA A 367 -26.28 2.08 5.08
CA ALA A 367 -26.95 3.17 4.40
C ALA A 367 -28.26 3.58 5.11
N ARG A 368 -28.74 4.80 4.88
CA ARG A 368 -30.05 5.28 5.37
C ARG A 368 -31.18 4.34 4.95
N GLU A 369 -31.19 3.94 3.68
CA GLU A 369 -32.08 2.89 3.20
C GLU A 369 -31.52 1.52 3.61
N LYS A 370 -32.24 0.83 4.50
CA LYS A 370 -31.84 -0.48 5.01
C LYS A 370 -31.68 -1.53 3.91
N ALA A 371 -32.48 -1.44 2.85
CA ALA A 371 -32.36 -2.32 1.68
C ALA A 371 -31.04 -2.14 0.91
N GLN A 372 -30.32 -1.04 1.11
CA GLN A 372 -28.99 -0.77 0.51
C GLN A 372 -27.83 -1.06 1.48
N SER A 373 -28.12 -1.28 2.77
CA SER A 373 -27.10 -1.72 3.72
C SER A 373 -26.67 -3.14 3.37
N SER A 374 -25.37 -3.43 3.42
CA SER A 374 -24.86 -4.72 2.97
C SER A 374 -23.62 -5.19 3.74
N ASN A 375 -23.39 -6.49 3.67
CA ASN A 375 -22.13 -7.14 4.05
C ASN A 375 -21.53 -7.77 2.81
N LYS A 376 -20.29 -7.46 2.48
CA LYS A 376 -19.54 -8.07 1.40
C LYS A 376 -18.29 -8.73 1.96
N TRP A 377 -17.93 -9.88 1.40
CA TRP A 377 -16.57 -10.39 1.48
C TRP A 377 -16.07 -10.75 0.08
N LEU A 378 -14.77 -10.60 -0.14
CA LEU A 378 -14.11 -10.91 -1.40
C LEU A 378 -12.74 -11.53 -1.11
N ALA A 379 -12.52 -12.75 -1.58
CA ALA A 379 -11.21 -13.38 -1.57
C ALA A 379 -10.57 -13.21 -2.94
N ARG A 380 -9.28 -12.85 -2.99
CA ARG A 380 -8.52 -12.71 -4.22
C ARG A 380 -7.19 -13.44 -4.09
N VAL A 381 -6.81 -14.19 -5.13
CA VAL A 381 -5.50 -14.82 -5.22
C VAL A 381 -4.85 -14.47 -6.55
N GLY A 382 -3.53 -14.39 -6.57
CA GLY A 382 -2.82 -14.03 -7.78
C GLY A 382 -1.32 -14.24 -7.69
N ALA A 383 -0.67 -13.94 -8.81
CA ALA A 383 0.77 -14.03 -8.93
C ALA A 383 1.31 -12.89 -9.80
N VAL A 384 2.54 -12.50 -9.51
CA VAL A 384 3.37 -11.59 -10.30
C VAL A 384 4.63 -12.34 -10.69
N PHE A 385 4.90 -12.42 -11.99
CA PHE A 385 6.11 -13.00 -12.55
C PHE A 385 6.90 -11.93 -13.29
N GLN A 386 8.19 -11.84 -13.02
CA GLN A 386 9.11 -10.87 -13.61
C GLN A 386 10.21 -11.62 -14.38
N GLY A 387 9.94 -11.98 -15.63
CA GLY A 387 10.95 -12.50 -16.54
C GLY A 387 11.97 -11.44 -16.95
N GLU A 388 12.95 -11.79 -17.78
CA GLU A 388 14.01 -10.84 -18.19
C GLU A 388 13.46 -9.65 -18.97
N ARG A 389 12.60 -9.92 -19.97
CA ARG A 389 12.00 -8.87 -20.83
C ARG A 389 10.55 -8.56 -20.48
N TRP A 390 9.80 -9.57 -20.06
CA TRP A 390 8.36 -9.44 -19.84
C TRP A 390 8.03 -9.70 -18.38
N ALA A 391 7.07 -8.95 -17.87
CA ALA A 391 6.45 -9.19 -16.60
C ALA A 391 4.94 -9.34 -16.77
N THR A 392 4.35 -10.14 -15.90
CA THR A 392 2.94 -10.49 -15.94
C THR A 392 2.39 -10.54 -14.54
N GLN A 393 1.20 -9.99 -14.36
CA GLN A 393 0.43 -10.10 -13.14
C GLN A 393 -0.95 -10.66 -13.47
N ALA A 394 -1.36 -11.71 -12.78
CA ALA A 394 -2.67 -12.31 -12.93
C ALA A 394 -3.32 -12.49 -11.56
N SER A 395 -4.63 -12.28 -11.49
CA SER A 395 -5.40 -12.55 -10.28
C SER A 395 -6.84 -12.94 -10.61
N ILE A 396 -7.41 -13.75 -9.73
CA ILE A 396 -8.83 -14.10 -9.73
C ILE A 396 -9.41 -13.80 -8.36
N GLY A 397 -10.69 -13.45 -8.33
CA GLY A 397 -11.40 -13.15 -7.10
C GLY A 397 -12.82 -13.70 -7.11
N PHE A 398 -13.28 -14.09 -5.92
CA PHE A 398 -14.62 -14.58 -5.66
C PHE A 398 -15.14 -13.99 -4.36
N GLY A 399 -16.38 -13.52 -4.37
CA GLY A 399 -16.98 -12.89 -3.21
C GLY A 399 -18.50 -13.00 -3.22
N LYS A 400 -19.09 -12.62 -2.09
CA LYS A 400 -20.54 -12.51 -1.95
C LYS A 400 -20.92 -11.23 -1.25
N ARG A 401 -22.07 -10.68 -1.61
CA ARG A 401 -22.70 -9.53 -0.97
C ARG A 401 -24.12 -9.88 -0.53
N TYR A 402 -24.41 -9.58 0.73
CA TYR A 402 -25.69 -9.84 1.37
C TYR A 402 -26.31 -8.52 1.79
N PHE A 403 -27.51 -8.22 1.31
CA PHE A 403 -28.22 -6.99 1.68
C PHE A 403 -29.05 -7.21 2.96
N ALA A 404 -29.12 -6.18 3.79
CA ALA A 404 -29.63 -6.27 5.16
C ALA A 404 -31.16 -6.41 5.20
N ASP A 405 -31.86 -5.82 4.24
CA ASP A 405 -33.33 -5.76 4.22
C ASP A 405 -33.90 -6.15 2.85
N LYS A 406 -35.23 -6.35 2.81
CA LYS A 406 -35.97 -6.68 1.60
C LYS A 406 -35.85 -5.54 0.59
N HIS A 407 -35.63 -5.90 -0.67
CA HIS A 407 -35.63 -4.94 -1.76
C HIS A 407 -37.03 -4.30 -1.90
N TYR A 408 -37.08 -2.97 -1.97
CA TYR A 408 -38.32 -2.17 -2.00
C TYR A 408 -39.28 -2.55 -3.14
N LEU A 409 -38.78 -3.00 -4.30
CA LEU A 409 -39.64 -3.51 -5.41
C LEU A 409 -39.99 -5.00 -5.32
N PHE A 410 -39.08 -5.86 -4.84
CA PHE A 410 -39.19 -7.31 -5.01
C PHE A 410 -39.60 -8.03 -3.71
N GLY A 411 -39.54 -7.36 -2.56
CA GLY A 411 -40.01 -7.92 -1.29
C GLY A 411 -39.14 -9.01 -0.66
N TYR A 412 -38.00 -9.36 -1.26
CA TYR A 412 -36.99 -10.28 -0.73
C TYR A 412 -35.60 -9.65 -0.70
N LYS A 413 -34.70 -10.20 0.13
CA LYS A 413 -33.34 -9.66 0.30
C LYS A 413 -32.48 -9.99 -0.94
N ARG A 414 -31.76 -8.99 -1.44
CA ARG A 414 -30.80 -9.17 -2.53
C ARG A 414 -29.57 -9.94 -2.04
N LEU A 415 -29.10 -10.85 -2.87
CA LEU A 415 -27.87 -11.60 -2.70
C LEU A 415 -27.10 -11.57 -4.02
N ASP A 416 -25.85 -11.15 -3.95
CA ASP A 416 -24.96 -11.12 -5.09
C ASP A 416 -23.77 -12.06 -4.89
N THR A 417 -23.36 -12.68 -5.98
CA THR A 417 -22.10 -13.42 -6.11
C THR A 417 -21.21 -12.67 -7.10
N GLU A 418 -20.00 -12.33 -6.69
CA GLU A 418 -19.08 -11.48 -7.42
C GLU A 418 -17.85 -12.27 -7.88
N TYR A 419 -17.50 -12.13 -9.15
CA TYR A 419 -16.33 -12.73 -9.78
C TYR A 419 -15.44 -11.64 -10.36
N GLN A 420 -14.14 -11.80 -10.20
CA GLN A 420 -13.13 -10.88 -10.74
C GLN A 420 -12.01 -11.67 -11.41
N ALA A 421 -11.54 -11.17 -12.55
CA ALA A 421 -10.28 -11.62 -13.13
C ALA A 421 -9.50 -10.40 -13.64
N ASN A 422 -8.21 -10.33 -13.34
CA ASN A 422 -7.33 -9.27 -13.82
C ASN A 422 -6.07 -9.88 -14.42
N LEU A 423 -5.63 -9.34 -15.54
CA LEU A 423 -4.36 -9.68 -16.19
C LEU A 423 -3.67 -8.38 -16.60
N ALA A 424 -2.39 -8.25 -16.29
CA ALA A 424 -1.53 -7.18 -16.77
C ALA A 424 -0.25 -7.77 -17.34
N VAL A 425 0.18 -7.28 -18.50
CA VAL A 425 1.42 -7.68 -19.17
C VAL A 425 2.17 -6.42 -19.56
N TRP A 426 3.47 -6.38 -19.27
CA TRP A 426 4.32 -5.26 -19.63
C TRP A 426 5.73 -5.71 -19.96
N ASN A 427 6.39 -4.90 -20.78
CA ASN A 427 7.78 -5.10 -21.12
C ASN A 427 8.65 -4.28 -20.17
N ARG A 428 9.60 -4.94 -19.49
CA ARG A 428 10.51 -4.32 -18.52
C ARG A 428 11.59 -3.45 -19.17
N THR A 429 11.84 -3.65 -20.47
CA THR A 429 12.82 -2.87 -21.24
C THR A 429 12.19 -1.65 -21.91
N TRP A 430 10.86 -1.63 -22.08
CA TRP A 430 10.16 -0.48 -22.63
C TRP A 430 9.90 0.52 -21.52
N HIS A 431 10.77 1.51 -21.41
CA HIS A 431 10.54 2.63 -20.53
C HIS A 431 11.11 3.90 -21.13
N TRP A 432 10.44 5.01 -20.87
CA TRP A 432 10.95 6.34 -21.19
C TRP A 432 10.86 7.20 -19.94
N GLN A 433 12.01 7.64 -19.41
CA GLN A 433 12.10 8.43 -18.17
C GLN A 433 11.37 7.78 -16.96
N GLY A 434 11.43 6.45 -16.85
CA GLY A 434 10.75 5.68 -15.79
C GLY A 434 9.26 5.40 -16.05
N ILE A 435 8.71 5.84 -17.19
CA ILE A 435 7.33 5.56 -17.59
C ILE A 435 7.27 4.20 -18.26
N VAL A 436 6.46 3.29 -17.75
CA VAL A 436 6.30 1.92 -18.24
C VAL A 436 4.90 1.72 -18.86
N PRO A 437 4.82 1.25 -20.12
CA PRO A 437 3.57 0.87 -20.75
C PRO A 437 3.11 -0.52 -20.31
N LYS A 438 1.84 -0.63 -19.89
CA LYS A 438 1.22 -1.91 -19.50
C LYS A 438 -0.07 -2.14 -20.28
N LEU A 439 -0.24 -3.35 -20.81
CA LEU A 439 -1.51 -3.81 -21.34
C LEU A 439 -2.28 -4.53 -20.24
N ASN A 440 -3.53 -4.15 -20.03
CA ASN A 440 -4.36 -4.69 -18.97
C ASN A 440 -5.68 -5.22 -19.51
N PHE A 441 -6.16 -6.28 -18.88
CA PHE A 441 -7.49 -6.82 -19.03
C PHE A 441 -8.13 -6.98 -17.65
N ARG A 442 -9.38 -6.52 -17.53
CA ARG A 442 -10.20 -6.66 -16.34
C ARG A 442 -11.55 -7.24 -16.72
N TYR A 443 -11.96 -8.23 -15.95
CA TYR A 443 -13.28 -8.83 -16.03
C TYR A 443 -13.94 -8.77 -14.66
N GLN A 444 -15.18 -8.31 -14.64
CA GLN A 444 -16.03 -8.28 -13.46
C GLN A 444 -17.39 -8.87 -13.82
N LYS A 445 -17.90 -9.78 -12.99
CA LYS A 445 -19.25 -10.33 -13.12
C LYS A 445 -19.94 -10.34 -11.77
N ILE A 446 -21.19 -9.92 -11.74
CA ILE A 446 -22.07 -10.02 -10.59
C ILE A 446 -23.28 -10.85 -11.02
N ASP A 447 -23.48 -11.97 -10.35
CA ASP A 447 -24.70 -12.75 -10.42
C ASP A 447 -25.58 -12.36 -9.22
N SER A 448 -26.88 -12.15 -9.44
CA SER A 448 -27.80 -11.71 -8.39
C SER A 448 -29.08 -12.53 -8.40
N ASN A 449 -29.68 -12.74 -7.23
CA ASN A 449 -30.98 -13.42 -7.11
C ASN A 449 -32.17 -12.60 -7.65
N ILE A 450 -31.97 -11.32 -7.98
CA ILE A 450 -32.93 -10.49 -8.71
C ILE A 450 -32.49 -10.45 -10.18
N ALA A 451 -32.75 -11.55 -10.90
CA ALA A 451 -32.11 -11.89 -12.17
C ALA A 451 -32.27 -10.84 -13.29
N ASP A 452 -33.38 -10.12 -13.33
CA ASP A 452 -33.65 -9.17 -14.40
C ASP A 452 -33.10 -7.75 -14.15
N PHE A 453 -32.60 -7.48 -12.94
CA PHE A 453 -32.30 -6.12 -12.51
C PHE A 453 -30.84 -5.87 -12.17
N TYR A 454 -30.20 -6.78 -11.43
CA TYR A 454 -28.86 -6.57 -10.88
C TYR A 454 -27.71 -7.36 -11.50
N PRO A 455 -27.92 -8.53 -12.17
CA PRO A 455 -26.81 -9.23 -12.80
C PRO A 455 -26.17 -8.38 -13.87
N ARG A 456 -24.85 -8.25 -13.81
CA ARG A 456 -24.07 -7.41 -14.73
C ARG A 456 -22.71 -8.03 -14.95
N GLN A 457 -22.15 -7.76 -16.13
CA GLN A 457 -20.78 -8.09 -16.47
C GLN A 457 -20.14 -6.88 -17.14
N ASN A 458 -18.83 -6.74 -16.94
CA ASN A 458 -18.02 -5.72 -17.56
C ASN A 458 -16.69 -6.34 -18.00
N LYS A 459 -16.28 -6.03 -19.23
CA LYS A 459 -14.97 -6.35 -19.78
C LYS A 459 -14.28 -5.06 -20.16
N GLU A 460 -13.10 -4.85 -19.60
CA GLU A 460 -12.29 -3.65 -19.84
C GLU A 460 -10.92 -4.09 -20.34
N VAL A 461 -10.53 -3.61 -21.52
CA VAL A 461 -9.15 -3.66 -22.01
C VAL A 461 -8.62 -2.24 -21.96
N PHE A 462 -7.49 -2.05 -21.28
CA PHE A 462 -6.92 -0.72 -21.11
C PHE A 462 -5.40 -0.73 -21.15
N PHE A 463 -4.85 0.37 -21.66
CA PHE A 463 -3.42 0.57 -21.75
C PHE A 463 -3.01 1.63 -20.74
N THR A 464 -2.08 1.30 -19.84
CA THR A 464 -1.60 2.19 -18.78
C THR A 464 -0.20 2.68 -19.10
N LEU A 465 0.00 4.00 -19.02
CA LEU A 465 1.30 4.63 -18.85
C LEU A 465 1.42 5.05 -17.40
N GLU A 466 2.32 4.43 -16.65
CA GLU A 466 2.59 4.76 -15.25
C GLU A 466 4.06 5.08 -15.05
N LYS A 467 4.37 6.07 -14.20
CA LYS A 467 5.74 6.35 -13.80
C LYS A 467 6.10 5.54 -12.57
N LEU A 468 7.11 4.69 -12.70
CA LEU A 468 7.76 4.01 -11.60
C LEU A 468 8.92 4.89 -11.11
N PHE A 469 8.90 5.24 -9.82
CA PHE A 469 9.96 6.00 -9.15
C PHE A 469 10.88 5.05 -8.38
#